data_AF-A0A6M1ZVR5-F1
#
_entry.id   AF-A0A6M1ZVR5-F1
#
_cell.length_a   1.000
_cell.length_b   1.000
_cell.length_c   1.000
_cell.angle_alpha   90.00
_cell.angle_beta   90.00
_cell.angle_gamma   90.00
#
_symmetry.space_group_name_H-M   'P 1'
#
loop_
_entity.id
_entity.type
_entity.pdbx_description
1 polymer ?
#
loop_
_entity_poly.entity_id
_entity_poly.type
_entity_poly.pdbx_seq_one_letter_code
_entity_poly.pdbx_strand_id
1 'polypeptide(L)'
;MALASNENQLRGQFTSDGTSATIDLPWQPSRISLINFTQFASAAGATPVITAEWRQGMDNGTVFTGLKTNGAATIAITTMNATNGISIVDTSIQTPEAAGNAITAITDASPAVVSKIAHGYIVGDTVRLYGTTGMLQIAGMEFSVTAVGGVNVFTIGTLDASGFAAAATGGTARRLPNTLFYPRYMWITSITQAASAVIQMSLFGTDLFVVGQMVTLKVPAAFGMVEADGQSVEITAVNNATGTITVDMDSSAFTAFAFPTSAIAAAGVDFPLVVPFGNVLTSPSVNSLFNQATLQVRLGTSAIGGNGDVMEWIAERALAI
;
A
#
# COMPACT_ATOMS: atom_id res chain seq x y z
N MET A 1 45.66 13.34 -7.63
CA MET A 1 44.68 12.82 -6.64
C MET A 1 43.61 13.88 -6.52
N ALA A 2 42.58 13.83 -7.37
CA ALA A 2 41.50 14.80 -7.33
C ALA A 2 40.65 14.52 -6.09
N LEU A 3 40.45 15.53 -5.25
CA LEU A 3 39.48 15.48 -4.15
C LEU A 3 38.10 15.30 -4.79
N ALA A 4 37.53 14.11 -4.67
CA ALA A 4 36.15 13.87 -5.07
C ALA A 4 35.25 14.80 -4.23
N SER A 5 34.48 15.67 -4.88
CA SER A 5 33.49 16.49 -4.20
C SER A 5 32.45 15.57 -3.54
N ASN A 6 31.92 15.97 -2.38
CA ASN A 6 30.92 15.24 -1.59
C ASN A 6 29.54 15.12 -2.28
N GLU A 7 29.48 15.14 -3.61
CA GLU A 7 28.24 15.10 -4.40
C GLU A 7 27.55 13.73 -4.36
N ASN A 8 28.17 12.70 -3.77
CA ASN A 8 27.66 11.32 -3.72
C ASN A 8 26.96 10.95 -2.41
N GLN A 9 26.63 11.92 -1.56
CA GLN A 9 25.99 11.67 -0.27
C GLN A 9 24.78 12.57 -0.08
N LEU A 10 23.67 11.97 0.36
CA LEU A 10 22.50 12.69 0.87
C LEU A 10 22.34 12.38 2.36
N ARG A 11 21.89 13.37 3.13
CA ARG A 11 21.64 13.23 4.56
C ARG A 11 20.40 13.97 4.98
N GLY A 12 19.75 13.51 6.04
CA GLY A 12 18.60 14.15 6.64
C GLY A 12 18.32 13.60 8.03
N GLN A 13 17.27 14.11 8.66
CA GLN A 13 16.84 13.69 9.99
C GLN A 13 15.33 13.49 10.03
N PHE A 14 14.87 12.58 10.89
CA PHE A 14 13.45 12.43 11.22
C PHE A 14 13.29 12.01 12.69
N THR A 15 12.11 12.27 13.27
CA THR A 15 11.74 11.73 14.58
C THR A 15 10.98 10.43 14.38
N SER A 16 11.51 9.32 14.92
CA SER A 16 10.86 8.01 14.85
C SER A 16 9.63 7.99 15.77
N ASP A 17 8.56 7.33 15.33
CA ASP A 17 7.39 7.00 16.13
C ASP A 17 7.41 5.55 16.65
N GLY A 18 8.52 4.83 16.44
CA GLY A 18 8.66 3.40 16.71
C GLY A 18 8.02 2.50 15.66
N THR A 19 7.49 3.05 14.56
CA THR A 19 6.93 2.32 13.42
C THR A 19 7.71 2.59 12.14
N SER A 20 7.51 1.77 11.10
CA SER A 20 8.34 1.86 9.88
C SER A 20 8.29 3.24 9.24
N ALA A 21 9.45 3.77 8.84
CA ALA A 21 9.59 5.06 8.17
C ALA A 21 10.05 4.89 6.71
N THR A 22 9.92 5.93 5.90
CA THR A 22 10.34 5.92 4.49
C THR A 22 11.18 7.16 4.18
N ILE A 23 12.25 6.98 3.42
CA ILE A 23 13.12 8.06 2.90
C ILE A 23 13.02 8.06 1.38
N ASP A 24 12.60 9.18 0.81
CA ASP A 24 12.63 9.39 -0.64
C ASP A 24 14.04 9.75 -1.10
N LEU A 25 14.58 8.99 -2.07
CA LEU A 25 15.90 9.24 -2.64
C LEU A 25 15.80 9.42 -4.17
N PRO A 26 16.57 10.36 -4.75
CA PRO A 26 16.61 10.55 -6.19
C PRO A 26 17.42 9.47 -6.94
N TRP A 27 18.11 8.56 -6.24
CA TRP A 27 18.99 7.55 -6.83
C TRP A 27 19.17 6.34 -5.91
N GLN A 28 19.53 5.19 -6.50
CA GLN A 28 19.70 3.93 -5.76
C GLN A 28 20.92 3.99 -4.86
N PRO A 29 20.75 3.90 -3.52
CA PRO A 29 21.87 3.96 -2.61
C PRO A 29 22.66 2.65 -2.64
N SER A 30 23.98 2.80 -2.54
CA SER A 30 24.88 1.68 -2.32
C SER A 30 25.06 1.38 -0.83
N ARG A 31 24.81 2.37 0.03
CA ARG A 31 24.82 2.22 1.48
C ARG A 31 23.83 3.20 2.11
N ILE A 32 23.11 2.72 3.12
CA ILE A 32 22.28 3.51 4.01
C ILE A 32 22.80 3.31 5.43
N SER A 33 23.04 4.40 6.15
CA SER A 33 23.43 4.38 7.55
C SER A 33 22.48 5.27 8.35
N LEU A 34 22.07 4.78 9.51
CA LEU A 34 21.26 5.52 10.48
C LEU A 34 21.98 5.62 11.81
N ILE A 35 21.83 6.77 12.46
CA ILE A 35 22.36 7.06 13.79
C ILE A 35 21.25 7.67 14.64
N ASN A 36 21.01 7.10 15.81
CA ASN A 36 20.05 7.61 16.78
C ASN A 36 20.72 8.63 17.71
N PHE A 37 20.48 9.92 17.48
CA PHE A 37 21.08 10.99 18.28
C PHE A 37 20.51 11.07 19.69
N THR A 38 19.22 10.76 19.86
CA THR A 38 18.58 10.79 21.18
C THR A 38 19.24 9.78 22.13
N GLN A 39 19.58 8.60 21.62
CA GLN A 39 20.06 7.48 22.45
C GLN A 39 21.60 7.35 22.50
N PHE A 40 22.33 8.05 21.63
CA PHE A 40 23.80 7.94 21.52
C PHE A 40 24.51 8.20 22.86
N ALA A 41 24.03 9.16 23.64
CA ALA A 41 24.59 9.53 24.95
C ALA A 41 23.65 9.25 26.14
N SER A 42 22.48 8.64 25.92
CA SER A 42 21.51 8.39 26.99
C SER A 42 21.94 7.22 27.89
N ALA A 43 21.42 7.19 29.12
CA ALA A 43 21.48 6.03 30.03
C ALA A 43 20.22 5.14 29.90
N ALA A 44 19.50 5.22 28.78
CA ALA A 44 18.24 4.51 28.59
C ALA A 44 18.39 2.98 28.65
N GLY A 45 17.27 2.29 28.89
CA GLY A 45 17.22 0.83 28.99
C GLY A 45 17.66 0.14 27.69
N ALA A 46 18.25 -1.05 27.82
CA ALA A 46 18.68 -1.88 26.69
C ALA A 46 17.50 -2.21 25.79
N THR A 47 17.57 -1.80 24.51
CA THR A 47 16.73 -2.20 23.36
C THR A 47 16.78 -1.23 22.17
N PRO A 48 16.97 0.11 22.30
CA PRO A 48 16.85 0.98 21.15
C PRO A 48 18.01 0.76 20.17
N VAL A 49 17.68 0.82 18.88
CA VAL A 49 18.65 0.83 17.79
C VAL A 49 19.44 2.13 17.86
N ILE A 50 20.76 2.03 18.04
CA ILE A 50 21.69 3.18 18.05
C ILE A 50 22.24 3.43 16.67
N THR A 51 22.64 2.35 16.00
CA THR A 51 23.13 2.40 14.62
C THR A 51 22.42 1.34 13.81
N ALA A 52 22.09 1.67 12.57
CA ALA A 52 21.59 0.71 11.59
C ALA A 52 22.31 0.93 10.25
N GLU A 53 22.67 -0.14 9.57
CA GLU A 53 23.38 -0.07 8.29
C GLU A 53 22.86 -1.12 7.31
N TRP A 54 22.64 -0.69 6.08
CA TRP A 54 22.34 -1.54 4.93
C TRP A 54 23.30 -1.23 3.79
N ARG A 55 23.64 -2.25 3.01
CA ARG A 55 24.54 -2.16 1.86
C ARG A 55 23.92 -2.86 0.65
N GLN A 56 24.26 -2.37 -0.55
CA GLN A 56 23.88 -3.00 -1.80
C GLN A 56 24.36 -4.46 -1.84
N GLY A 57 23.47 -5.35 -2.27
CA GLY A 57 23.70 -6.79 -2.28
C GLY A 57 23.14 -7.52 -1.06
N MET A 58 22.69 -6.80 -0.02
CA MET A 58 21.92 -7.38 1.06
C MET A 58 20.46 -7.63 0.64
N ASP A 59 19.85 -8.70 1.15
CA ASP A 59 18.44 -9.02 0.89
C ASP A 59 17.50 -7.93 1.45
N ASN A 60 16.34 -7.79 0.82
CA ASN A 60 15.34 -6.80 1.21
C ASN A 60 14.82 -7.08 2.63
N GLY A 61 14.75 -6.06 3.49
CA GLY A 61 14.30 -6.20 4.87
C GLY A 61 15.36 -6.73 5.83
N THR A 62 16.63 -6.75 5.41
CA THR A 62 17.77 -7.07 6.29
C THR A 62 18.49 -5.80 6.73
N VAL A 63 19.18 -5.84 7.87
CA VAL A 63 19.94 -4.69 8.39
C VAL A 63 21.00 -5.13 9.40
N PHE A 64 22.13 -4.45 9.44
CA PHE A 64 23.10 -4.55 10.54
C PHE A 64 22.75 -3.52 11.61
N THR A 65 22.56 -3.94 12.87
CA THR A 65 22.14 -3.03 13.95
C THR A 65 23.06 -3.11 15.15
N GLY A 66 23.45 -1.96 15.69
CA GLY A 66 24.04 -1.83 17.02
C GLY A 66 22.98 -1.38 18.02
N LEU A 67 22.59 -2.26 18.94
CA LEU A 67 21.62 -1.94 20.00
C LEU A 67 22.29 -1.31 21.20
N LYS A 68 21.53 -0.52 21.96
CA LYS A 68 21.98 -0.02 23.28
C LYS A 68 22.07 -1.17 24.29
N THR A 69 23.09 -1.15 25.14
CA THR A 69 23.17 -2.00 26.34
C THR A 69 22.97 -1.17 27.60
N ASN A 70 22.64 -1.80 28.73
CA ASN A 70 22.33 -1.12 30.01
C ASN A 70 23.49 -0.29 30.61
N GLY A 71 24.67 -0.26 29.97
CA GLY A 71 25.78 0.58 30.38
C GLY A 71 25.66 2.00 29.81
N ALA A 72 26.14 2.99 30.57
CA ALA A 72 26.37 4.31 30.02
C ALA A 72 27.42 4.19 28.89
N ALA A 73 27.17 4.85 27.76
CA ALA A 73 28.08 4.89 26.61
C ALA A 73 28.50 3.51 26.04
N THR A 74 27.68 2.48 26.15
CA THR A 74 27.94 1.16 25.56
C THR A 74 27.00 0.85 24.40
N ILE A 75 27.55 0.24 23.33
CA ILE A 75 26.81 -0.28 22.18
C ILE A 75 27.08 -1.78 22.11
N ALA A 76 26.05 -2.59 21.86
CA ALA A 76 26.19 -4.02 21.64
C ALA A 76 27.01 -4.30 20.38
N ILE A 77 27.58 -5.50 20.29
CA ILE A 77 28.18 -5.98 19.04
C ILE A 77 27.11 -5.93 17.95
N THR A 78 27.46 -5.39 16.79
CA THR A 78 26.54 -5.29 15.65
C THR A 78 26.06 -6.67 15.24
N THR A 79 24.74 -6.86 15.17
CA THR A 79 24.10 -8.09 14.72
C THR A 79 23.36 -7.86 13.41
N MET A 80 23.21 -8.91 12.61
CA MET A 80 22.36 -8.89 11.43
C MET A 80 20.93 -9.28 11.83
N ASN A 81 19.95 -8.44 11.47
CA ASN A 81 18.54 -8.78 11.54
C ASN A 81 18.06 -9.16 10.14
N ALA A 82 17.45 -10.34 10.03
CA ALA A 82 16.99 -10.89 8.75
C ALA A 82 15.57 -10.47 8.36
N THR A 83 14.85 -9.79 9.27
CA THR A 83 13.47 -9.34 9.07
C THR A 83 13.32 -7.91 9.58
N ASN A 84 12.31 -7.19 9.07
CA ASN A 84 11.96 -5.83 9.48
C ASN A 84 13.14 -4.82 9.48
N GLY A 85 14.15 -5.06 8.65
CA GLY A 85 15.30 -4.19 8.45
C GLY A 85 15.07 -3.13 7.37
N ILE A 86 16.09 -2.83 6.59
CA ILE A 86 16.03 -1.80 5.54
C ILE A 86 15.69 -2.46 4.20
N SER A 87 14.80 -1.83 3.46
CA SER A 87 14.33 -2.30 2.16
C SER A 87 14.46 -1.20 1.11
N ILE A 88 14.98 -1.53 -0.06
CA ILE A 88 14.99 -0.61 -1.21
C ILE A 88 13.70 -0.86 -2.00
N VAL A 89 12.94 0.20 -2.21
CA VAL A 89 11.72 0.18 -3.01
C VAL A 89 11.97 1.01 -4.26
N ASP A 90 12.09 0.33 -5.40
CA ASP A 90 12.19 0.98 -6.71
C ASP A 90 10.84 0.90 -7.42
N THR A 91 10.19 2.06 -7.58
CA THR A 91 8.91 2.10 -8.30
C THR A 91 9.05 2.19 -9.82
N SER A 92 10.27 2.34 -10.34
CA SER A 92 10.53 2.28 -11.80
C SER A 92 10.49 0.85 -12.33
N ILE A 93 10.77 -0.14 -11.47
CA ILE A 93 10.77 -1.58 -11.79
C ILE A 93 9.55 -2.25 -11.17
N GLN A 94 8.37 -1.64 -11.35
CA GLN A 94 7.10 -2.19 -10.89
C GLN A 94 6.51 -3.08 -11.98
N THR A 95 7.23 -4.13 -12.37
CA THR A 95 6.64 -5.13 -13.27
C THR A 95 5.61 -5.93 -12.48
N PRO A 96 4.34 -6.01 -12.93
CA PRO A 96 3.38 -6.96 -12.39
C PRO A 96 4.01 -8.35 -12.26
N GLU A 97 3.63 -9.10 -11.22
CA GLU A 97 4.00 -10.51 -11.13
C GLU A 97 3.66 -11.20 -12.46
N ALA A 98 4.58 -12.04 -12.95
CA ALA A 98 4.30 -12.89 -14.10
C ALA A 98 2.99 -13.67 -13.86
N ALA A 99 2.27 -13.99 -14.93
CA ALA A 99 1.04 -14.76 -14.81
C ALA A 99 1.34 -16.10 -14.09
N GLY A 100 0.96 -16.17 -12.81
CA GLY A 100 1.18 -17.36 -11.99
C GLY A 100 0.15 -18.44 -12.29
N ASN A 101 0.08 -19.45 -11.41
CA ASN A 101 -0.90 -20.52 -11.49
C ASN A 101 -2.34 -19.98 -11.62
N ALA A 102 -3.17 -20.70 -12.37
CA ALA A 102 -4.58 -20.35 -12.54
C ALA A 102 -5.32 -20.37 -11.18
N ILE A 103 -6.30 -19.48 -11.07
CA ILE A 103 -7.34 -19.55 -10.04
C ILE A 103 -8.17 -20.80 -10.32
N THR A 104 -8.51 -21.55 -9.28
CA THR A 104 -9.38 -22.75 -9.37
C THR A 104 -10.79 -22.48 -8.87
N ALA A 105 -11.00 -21.47 -8.02
CA ALA A 105 -12.32 -21.05 -7.57
C ALA A 105 -12.30 -19.61 -7.02
N ILE A 106 -13.43 -18.92 -7.14
CA ILE A 106 -13.77 -17.69 -6.39
C ILE A 106 -15.17 -17.88 -5.80
N THR A 107 -15.31 -17.79 -4.48
CA THR A 107 -16.59 -18.01 -3.78
C THR A 107 -17.54 -16.82 -3.92
N ASP A 108 -18.83 -17.11 -4.03
CA ASP A 108 -19.97 -16.19 -3.94
C ASP A 108 -20.33 -15.90 -2.47
N ALA A 109 -19.35 -15.35 -1.74
CA ALA A 109 -19.48 -15.06 -0.32
C ALA A 109 -19.09 -13.62 0.02
N SER A 110 -19.37 -13.22 1.26
CA SER A 110 -18.97 -11.92 1.82
C SER A 110 -18.12 -12.17 3.07
N PRO A 111 -16.79 -12.00 3.02
CA PRO A 111 -15.97 -11.65 1.86
C PRO A 111 -15.73 -12.82 0.89
N ALA A 112 -15.40 -12.51 -0.37
CA ALA A 112 -15.05 -13.52 -1.37
C ALA A 112 -13.67 -14.15 -1.12
N VAL A 113 -13.58 -15.47 -1.31
CA VAL A 113 -12.38 -16.28 -1.12
C VAL A 113 -11.91 -16.83 -2.45
N VAL A 114 -10.62 -16.66 -2.76
CA VAL A 114 -9.97 -17.10 -3.99
C VAL A 114 -9.08 -18.30 -3.70
N SER A 115 -9.24 -19.35 -4.50
CA SER A 115 -8.35 -20.52 -4.51
C SER A 115 -7.37 -20.43 -5.67
N LYS A 116 -6.07 -20.43 -5.37
CA LYS A 116 -4.95 -20.42 -6.34
C LYS A 116 -3.79 -21.20 -5.76
N ILE A 117 -3.31 -22.22 -6.46
CA ILE A 117 -2.23 -23.09 -5.96
C ILE A 117 -0.94 -22.29 -5.76
N ALA A 118 -0.33 -22.42 -4.58
CA ALA A 118 0.96 -21.84 -4.23
C ALA A 118 1.07 -20.35 -4.58
N HIS A 119 0.10 -19.55 -4.12
CA HIS A 119 0.01 -18.15 -4.53
C HIS A 119 1.12 -17.26 -3.94
N GLY A 120 1.71 -17.62 -2.79
CA GLY A 120 2.82 -16.85 -2.19
C GLY A 120 2.44 -15.43 -1.73
N TYR A 121 1.14 -15.12 -1.72
CA TYR A 121 0.61 -13.82 -1.29
C TYR A 121 0.56 -13.73 0.23
N ILE A 122 0.69 -12.51 0.71
CA ILE A 122 0.54 -12.13 2.11
C ILE A 122 -0.59 -11.10 2.28
N VAL A 123 -1.06 -10.93 3.51
CA VAL A 123 -2.04 -9.87 3.84
C VAL A 123 -1.44 -8.50 3.49
N GLY A 124 -2.23 -7.67 2.81
CA GLY A 124 -1.83 -6.35 2.32
C GLY A 124 -1.29 -6.34 0.88
N ASP A 125 -1.02 -7.50 0.26
CA ASP A 125 -0.70 -7.55 -1.17
C ASP A 125 -1.90 -7.04 -1.99
N THR A 126 -1.63 -6.27 -3.05
CA THR A 126 -2.65 -5.90 -4.06
C THR A 126 -2.63 -6.92 -5.18
N VAL A 127 -3.78 -7.51 -5.49
CA VAL A 127 -3.91 -8.53 -6.54
C VAL A 127 -4.93 -8.09 -7.58
N ARG A 128 -4.61 -8.28 -8.87
CA ARG A 128 -5.57 -8.10 -9.96
C ARG A 128 -6.08 -9.46 -10.41
N LEU A 129 -7.40 -9.59 -10.50
CA LEU A 129 -8.07 -10.76 -11.06
C LEU A 129 -8.39 -10.50 -12.53
N TYR A 130 -8.23 -11.49 -13.41
CA TYR A 130 -8.59 -11.37 -14.82
C TYR A 130 -8.90 -12.73 -15.43
N GLY A 131 -9.63 -12.72 -16.56
CA GLY A 131 -9.99 -13.94 -17.29
C GLY A 131 -10.83 -14.92 -16.48
N THR A 132 -11.66 -14.43 -15.56
CA THR A 132 -12.49 -15.30 -14.71
C THR A 132 -13.55 -16.02 -15.53
N THR A 133 -13.83 -17.29 -15.23
CA THR A 133 -14.85 -18.09 -15.97
C THR A 133 -16.28 -17.83 -15.51
N GLY A 134 -16.42 -17.07 -14.42
CA GLY A 134 -17.64 -16.50 -13.86
C GLY A 134 -17.29 -15.20 -13.16
N MET A 135 -18.24 -14.54 -12.51
CA MET A 135 -17.99 -13.26 -11.84
C MET A 135 -17.26 -12.24 -12.74
N LEU A 136 -17.69 -12.12 -14.00
CA LEU A 136 -17.01 -11.27 -14.99
C LEU A 136 -17.00 -9.79 -14.58
N GLN A 137 -17.95 -9.39 -13.75
CA GLN A 137 -18.08 -8.06 -13.16
C GLN A 137 -16.94 -7.68 -12.19
N ILE A 138 -16.03 -8.60 -11.85
CA ILE A 138 -14.81 -8.28 -11.09
C ILE A 138 -13.51 -8.54 -11.87
N ALA A 139 -13.61 -9.00 -13.13
CA ALA A 139 -12.45 -9.28 -13.96
C ALA A 139 -11.80 -7.97 -14.43
N GLY A 140 -10.61 -7.68 -13.93
CA GLY A 140 -9.85 -6.45 -14.19
C GLY A 140 -9.75 -5.53 -12.99
N MET A 141 -10.56 -5.74 -11.96
CA MET A 141 -10.48 -5.02 -10.69
C MET A 141 -9.29 -5.51 -9.86
N GLU A 142 -8.81 -4.63 -8.97
CA GLU A 142 -7.76 -4.95 -8.02
C GLU A 142 -8.30 -5.02 -6.61
N PHE A 143 -7.79 -5.94 -5.82
CA PHE A 143 -8.22 -6.17 -4.45
C PHE A 143 -7.02 -6.28 -3.53
N SER A 144 -7.16 -5.75 -2.31
CA SER A 144 -6.20 -6.02 -1.23
C SER A 144 -6.46 -7.40 -0.64
N VAL A 145 -5.41 -8.19 -0.38
CA VAL A 145 -5.53 -9.48 0.32
C VAL A 145 -5.80 -9.22 1.81
N THR A 146 -6.95 -9.66 2.32
CA THR A 146 -7.37 -9.47 3.73
C THR A 146 -6.97 -10.62 4.65
N ALA A 147 -6.92 -11.83 4.11
CA ALA A 147 -6.56 -13.03 4.86
C ALA A 147 -5.91 -14.06 3.95
N VAL A 148 -5.06 -14.91 4.53
CA VAL A 148 -4.44 -16.05 3.86
C VAL A 148 -4.87 -17.31 4.60
N GLY A 149 -5.73 -18.12 3.97
CA GLY A 149 -6.29 -19.35 4.53
C GLY A 149 -5.39 -20.58 4.37
N GLY A 150 -4.19 -20.41 3.82
CA GLY A 150 -3.21 -21.46 3.56
C GLY A 150 -2.40 -21.16 2.30
N VAL A 151 -1.63 -22.13 1.82
CA VAL A 151 -0.76 -21.96 0.63
C VAL A 151 -1.56 -21.80 -0.68
N ASN A 152 -2.84 -22.18 -0.66
CA ASN A 152 -3.68 -22.27 -1.85
C ASN A 152 -4.92 -21.36 -1.80
N VAL A 153 -5.10 -20.57 -0.74
CA VAL A 153 -6.35 -19.84 -0.48
C VAL A 153 -6.06 -18.48 0.13
N PHE A 154 -6.67 -17.44 -0.43
CA PHE A 154 -6.62 -16.09 0.11
C PHE A 154 -7.97 -15.39 -0.05
N THR A 155 -8.27 -14.47 0.86
CA THR A 155 -9.51 -13.68 0.85
C THR A 155 -9.24 -12.32 0.22
N ILE A 156 -10.13 -11.87 -0.67
CA ILE A 156 -10.00 -10.61 -1.39
C ILE A 156 -10.92 -9.54 -0.80
N GLY A 157 -10.31 -8.45 -0.34
CA GLY A 157 -10.98 -7.21 0.07
C GLY A 157 -12.21 -7.39 0.95
N THR A 158 -13.06 -6.38 0.91
CA THR A 158 -14.39 -6.39 1.51
C THR A 158 -15.47 -6.69 0.46
N LEU A 159 -15.11 -7.30 -0.67
CA LEU A 159 -16.05 -7.61 -1.75
C LEU A 159 -17.17 -8.53 -1.24
N ASP A 160 -18.41 -8.04 -1.27
CA ASP A 160 -19.60 -8.85 -1.09
C ASP A 160 -20.00 -9.45 -2.43
N ALA A 161 -19.66 -10.74 -2.63
CA ALA A 161 -19.99 -11.49 -3.83
C ALA A 161 -21.25 -12.35 -3.65
N SER A 162 -21.98 -12.23 -2.53
CA SER A 162 -23.16 -13.07 -2.23
C SER A 162 -24.33 -12.86 -3.21
N GLY A 163 -24.40 -11.69 -3.85
CA GLY A 163 -25.38 -11.37 -4.89
C GLY A 163 -24.99 -11.84 -6.29
N PHE A 164 -23.84 -12.49 -6.47
CA PHE A 164 -23.37 -12.90 -7.80
C PHE A 164 -24.07 -14.19 -8.24
N ALA A 165 -24.50 -14.25 -9.50
CA ALA A 165 -25.29 -15.36 -10.00
C ALA A 165 -24.60 -16.74 -9.97
N ALA A 166 -23.26 -16.75 -10.00
CA ALA A 166 -22.46 -17.97 -9.90
C ALA A 166 -21.04 -17.69 -9.41
N ALA A 167 -20.51 -18.59 -8.59
CA ALA A 167 -19.09 -18.68 -8.26
C ALA A 167 -18.23 -18.83 -9.53
N ALA A 168 -17.05 -18.23 -9.55
CA ALA A 168 -16.10 -18.44 -10.64
C ALA A 168 -15.33 -19.76 -10.42
N THR A 169 -15.10 -20.52 -11.48
CA THR A 169 -14.38 -21.81 -11.46
C THR A 169 -12.98 -21.73 -12.04
N GLY A 170 -12.52 -20.52 -12.35
CA GLY A 170 -11.32 -20.28 -13.13
C GLY A 170 -10.98 -18.79 -13.18
N GLY A 171 -9.74 -18.51 -13.56
CA GLY A 171 -9.24 -17.15 -13.75
C GLY A 171 -7.74 -17.08 -13.55
N THR A 172 -7.21 -15.87 -13.49
CA THR A 172 -5.82 -15.64 -13.11
C THR A 172 -5.75 -14.50 -12.11
N ALA A 173 -4.92 -14.66 -11.08
CA ALA A 173 -4.55 -13.60 -10.17
C ALA A 173 -3.07 -13.31 -10.34
N ARG A 174 -2.72 -12.03 -10.41
CA ARG A 174 -1.33 -11.56 -10.31
C ARG A 174 -1.20 -10.52 -9.22
N ARG A 175 -0.13 -10.59 -8.43
CA ARG A 175 0.23 -9.51 -7.54
C ARG A 175 0.67 -8.31 -8.36
N LEU A 176 0.07 -7.17 -8.06
CA LEU A 176 0.56 -5.89 -8.51
C LEU A 176 1.50 -5.36 -7.44
N PRO A 177 2.66 -4.85 -7.86
CA PRO A 177 3.59 -4.28 -6.91
C PRO A 177 2.94 -2.99 -6.37
N ASN A 178 3.15 -2.72 -5.08
CA ASN A 178 2.46 -1.64 -4.39
C ASN A 178 2.88 -0.30 -5.01
N THR A 179 1.99 0.29 -5.82
CA THR A 179 2.25 1.58 -6.44
C THR A 179 2.14 2.67 -5.38
N LEU A 180 3.27 3.26 -5.00
CA LEU A 180 3.37 4.38 -4.04
C LEU A 180 2.76 5.71 -4.55
N PHE A 181 2.06 5.70 -5.68
CA PHE A 181 1.54 6.90 -6.29
C PHE A 181 0.26 7.36 -5.63
N TYR A 182 0.31 8.56 -5.05
CA TYR A 182 -0.81 9.28 -4.52
C TYR A 182 -1.10 10.54 -5.39
N PRO A 183 -2.36 10.83 -5.75
CA PRO A 183 -3.56 10.09 -5.39
C PRO A 183 -3.96 9.09 -6.49
N ARG A 184 -4.46 7.91 -6.09
CA ARG A 184 -4.86 6.83 -7.00
C ARG A 184 -6.39 6.75 -7.10
N TYR A 185 -6.93 6.49 -8.28
CA TYR A 185 -8.34 6.08 -8.37
C TYR A 185 -8.53 4.73 -7.67
N MET A 186 -9.69 4.52 -7.07
CA MET A 186 -10.05 3.24 -6.44
C MET A 186 -11.36 2.72 -6.99
N TRP A 187 -11.49 1.40 -7.11
CA TRP A 187 -12.74 0.80 -7.55
C TRP A 187 -13.75 0.76 -6.42
N ILE A 188 -15.00 1.11 -6.72
CA ILE A 188 -16.12 1.04 -5.79
C ILE A 188 -16.66 -0.40 -5.77
N THR A 189 -16.86 -0.97 -4.58
CA THR A 189 -17.51 -2.27 -4.39
C THR A 189 -18.91 -2.15 -3.82
N SER A 190 -19.24 -1.06 -3.13
CA SER A 190 -20.61 -0.74 -2.72
C SER A 190 -20.78 0.75 -2.40
N ILE A 191 -22.02 1.22 -2.51
CA ILE A 191 -22.44 2.54 -2.03
C ILE A 191 -23.76 2.36 -1.29
N THR A 192 -23.88 2.84 -0.06
CA THR A 192 -25.13 2.79 0.70
C THR A 192 -26.12 3.86 0.23
N GLN A 193 -27.42 3.59 0.35
CA GLN A 193 -28.49 4.60 0.27
C GLN A 193 -28.70 5.19 1.66
N ALA A 194 -28.17 6.39 1.91
CA ALA A 194 -28.21 7.03 3.22
C ALA A 194 -28.08 8.55 3.08
N ALA A 195 -28.48 9.29 4.11
CA ALA A 195 -28.25 10.74 4.19
C ALA A 195 -26.75 11.12 4.20
N SER A 196 -25.89 10.17 4.61
CA SER A 196 -24.45 10.24 4.42
C SER A 196 -23.99 8.92 3.82
N ALA A 197 -23.80 8.90 2.50
CA ALA A 197 -23.41 7.70 1.79
C ALA A 197 -22.07 7.15 2.30
N VAL A 198 -22.01 5.83 2.49
CA VAL A 198 -20.77 5.10 2.78
C VAL A 198 -20.36 4.38 1.51
N ILE A 199 -19.16 4.68 1.04
CA ILE A 199 -18.58 4.08 -0.15
C ILE A 199 -17.51 3.09 0.29
N GLN A 200 -17.63 1.86 -0.18
CA GLN A 200 -16.67 0.80 0.06
C GLN A 200 -15.83 0.57 -1.18
N MET A 201 -14.53 0.34 -0.98
CA MET A 201 -13.57 0.22 -2.07
C MET A 201 -12.92 -1.16 -2.12
N SER A 202 -12.38 -1.49 -3.29
CA SER A 202 -11.71 -2.78 -3.52
C SER A 202 -10.33 -2.86 -2.85
N LEU A 203 -9.68 -1.72 -2.63
CA LEU A 203 -8.41 -1.58 -1.93
C LEU A 203 -8.65 -0.92 -0.57
N PHE A 204 -7.91 -1.37 0.43
CA PHE A 204 -7.84 -0.72 1.75
C PHE A 204 -6.38 -0.69 2.20
N GLY A 205 -6.06 0.31 3.01
CA GLY A 205 -4.71 0.62 3.45
C GLY A 205 -4.72 1.90 4.27
N THR A 206 -3.64 2.16 4.99
CA THR A 206 -3.47 3.46 5.65
C THR A 206 -3.24 4.53 4.57
N ASP A 207 -3.75 5.73 4.85
CA ASP A 207 -3.40 6.96 4.11
C ASP A 207 -3.86 7.03 2.64
N LEU A 208 -4.83 6.19 2.23
CA LEU A 208 -5.42 6.27 0.89
C LEU A 208 -6.34 7.48 0.72
N PHE A 209 -7.01 7.90 1.78
CA PHE A 209 -7.86 9.07 1.81
C PHE A 209 -7.76 9.74 3.17
N VAL A 210 -8.09 11.03 3.19
CA VAL A 210 -8.13 11.84 4.40
C VAL A 210 -9.44 12.59 4.48
N VAL A 211 -9.90 12.84 5.70
CA VAL A 211 -11.11 13.64 5.94
C VAL A 211 -10.90 15.07 5.42
N GLY A 212 -11.92 15.62 4.76
CA GLY A 212 -11.91 16.91 4.09
C GLY A 212 -11.42 16.85 2.64
N GLN A 213 -10.99 15.69 2.15
CA GLN A 213 -10.61 15.53 0.74
C GLN A 213 -11.85 15.48 -0.16
N MET A 214 -11.78 16.16 -1.29
CA MET A 214 -12.79 16.06 -2.35
C MET A 214 -12.51 14.84 -3.23
N VAL A 215 -13.55 14.10 -3.58
CA VAL A 215 -13.49 13.00 -4.54
C VAL A 215 -14.60 13.13 -5.57
N THR A 216 -14.32 12.76 -6.81
CA THR A 216 -15.31 12.66 -7.87
C THR A 216 -15.68 11.19 -8.07
N LEU A 217 -16.98 10.91 -8.05
CA LEU A 217 -17.50 9.57 -8.28
C LEU A 217 -17.71 9.35 -9.78
N LYS A 218 -17.34 8.16 -10.25
CA LYS A 218 -17.66 7.66 -11.59
C LYS A 218 -18.49 6.40 -11.42
N VAL A 219 -19.77 6.44 -11.75
CA VAL A 219 -20.70 5.33 -11.53
C VAL A 219 -21.42 4.98 -12.84
N PRO A 220 -20.90 4.02 -13.62
CA PRO A 220 -21.53 3.62 -14.87
C PRO A 220 -22.93 3.06 -14.65
N ALA A 221 -23.86 3.35 -15.56
CA ALA A 221 -25.27 2.98 -15.40
C ALA A 221 -25.54 1.48 -15.21
N ALA A 222 -24.63 0.61 -15.65
CA ALA A 222 -24.69 -0.82 -15.41
C ALA A 222 -24.65 -1.19 -13.91
N PHE A 223 -24.19 -0.29 -13.04
CA PHE A 223 -24.07 -0.49 -11.60
C PHE A 223 -25.23 0.12 -10.79
N GLY A 224 -26.23 0.69 -11.47
CA GLY A 224 -27.25 1.52 -10.82
C GLY A 224 -26.64 2.81 -10.27
N MET A 225 -27.33 3.43 -9.30
CA MET A 225 -26.95 4.69 -8.63
C MET A 225 -26.41 5.77 -9.58
N VAL A 226 -27.05 5.93 -10.74
CA VAL A 226 -26.61 6.84 -11.82
C VAL A 226 -26.56 8.29 -11.40
N GLU A 227 -27.36 8.66 -10.39
CA GLU A 227 -27.41 10.00 -9.80
C GLU A 227 -26.09 10.40 -9.14
N ALA A 228 -25.28 9.42 -8.75
CA ALA A 228 -23.95 9.64 -8.19
C ALA A 228 -22.85 9.83 -9.26
N ASP A 229 -23.09 9.53 -10.54
CA ASP A 229 -22.05 9.69 -11.57
C ASP A 229 -21.68 11.16 -11.78
N GLY A 230 -20.39 11.45 -11.69
CA GLY A 230 -19.84 12.81 -11.85
C GLY A 230 -20.00 13.70 -10.62
N GLN A 231 -20.61 13.24 -9.53
CA GLN A 231 -20.72 14.02 -8.29
C GLN A 231 -19.33 14.22 -7.66
N SER A 232 -19.02 15.45 -7.26
CA SER A 232 -17.85 15.77 -6.43
C SER A 232 -18.30 15.94 -4.98
N VAL A 233 -17.80 15.08 -4.10
CA VAL A 233 -18.25 14.96 -2.71
C VAL A 233 -17.06 15.09 -1.75
N GLU A 234 -17.30 15.65 -0.57
CA GLU A 234 -16.28 15.75 0.50
C GLU A 234 -16.28 14.49 1.37
N ILE A 235 -15.11 13.98 1.70
CA ILE A 235 -14.95 12.87 2.64
C ILE A 235 -15.12 13.39 4.07
N THR A 236 -16.12 12.88 4.80
CA THR A 236 -16.40 13.25 6.20
C THR A 236 -15.83 12.26 7.21
N ALA A 237 -15.60 11.00 6.81
CA ALA A 237 -14.93 10.00 7.63
C ALA A 237 -14.17 8.98 6.77
N VAL A 238 -13.09 8.43 7.32
CA VAL A 238 -12.29 7.36 6.69
C VAL A 238 -12.15 6.20 7.66
N ASN A 239 -12.43 4.97 7.20
CA ASN A 239 -12.17 3.75 7.95
C ASN A 239 -11.24 2.83 7.16
N ASN A 240 -9.95 2.89 7.52
CA ASN A 240 -8.89 2.11 6.87
C ASN A 240 -9.00 0.61 7.13
N ALA A 241 -9.69 0.17 8.20
CA ALA A 241 -9.85 -1.24 8.52
C ALA A 241 -10.84 -1.93 7.58
N THR A 242 -11.86 -1.20 7.12
CA THR A 242 -12.91 -1.72 6.22
C THR A 242 -12.78 -1.21 4.79
N GLY A 243 -11.84 -0.30 4.51
CA GLY A 243 -11.69 0.33 3.20
C GLY A 243 -12.92 1.16 2.81
N THR A 244 -13.51 1.85 3.79
CA THR A 244 -14.70 2.68 3.55
C THR A 244 -14.41 4.16 3.78
N ILE A 245 -15.10 4.99 3.01
CA ILE A 245 -15.20 6.43 3.25
C ILE A 245 -16.67 6.79 3.44
N THR A 246 -16.96 7.69 4.36
CA THR A 246 -18.25 8.37 4.44
C THR A 246 -18.11 9.70 3.73
N VAL A 247 -19.08 10.03 2.88
CA VAL A 247 -19.07 11.27 2.10
C VAL A 247 -20.27 12.15 2.44
N ASP A 248 -20.12 13.45 2.25
CA ASP A 248 -21.23 14.42 2.36
C ASP A 248 -22.11 14.37 1.10
N MET A 249 -22.86 13.27 0.97
CA MET A 249 -23.81 13.03 -0.11
C MET A 249 -25.03 12.30 0.44
N ASP A 250 -26.21 12.88 0.23
CA ASP A 250 -27.49 12.22 0.50
C ASP A 250 -27.89 11.36 -0.71
N SER A 251 -27.68 10.05 -0.58
CA SER A 251 -28.05 9.04 -1.58
C SER A 251 -29.37 8.33 -1.25
N SER A 252 -30.14 8.81 -0.28
CA SER A 252 -31.36 8.14 0.20
C SER A 252 -32.43 7.96 -0.88
N ALA A 253 -32.48 8.87 -1.86
CA ALA A 253 -33.41 8.84 -2.98
C ALA A 253 -32.82 8.25 -4.28
N PHE A 254 -31.54 7.84 -4.27
CA PHE A 254 -30.88 7.34 -5.48
C PHE A 254 -31.31 5.92 -5.79
N THR A 255 -31.08 5.47 -7.03
CA THR A 255 -31.19 4.05 -7.33
C THR A 255 -30.15 3.24 -6.56
N ALA A 256 -30.45 1.98 -6.25
CA ALA A 256 -29.54 1.13 -5.48
C ALA A 256 -28.29 0.81 -6.31
N PHE A 257 -27.13 0.86 -5.67
CA PHE A 257 -25.89 0.35 -6.27
C PHE A 257 -25.92 -1.18 -6.28
N ALA A 258 -25.70 -1.79 -7.44
CA ALA A 258 -25.64 -3.23 -7.59
C ALA A 258 -24.69 -3.60 -8.73
N PHE A 259 -23.86 -4.61 -8.54
CA PHE A 259 -23.04 -5.13 -9.64
C PHE A 259 -23.93 -5.62 -10.79
N PRO A 260 -23.55 -5.37 -12.06
CA PRO A 260 -24.24 -5.96 -13.20
C PRO A 260 -24.09 -7.48 -13.19
N THR A 261 -24.99 -8.17 -13.90
CA THR A 261 -24.84 -9.61 -14.13
C THR A 261 -23.60 -9.91 -14.95
N SER A 262 -23.05 -11.12 -14.82
CA SER A 262 -21.91 -11.57 -15.64
C SER A 262 -22.17 -11.42 -17.15
N ALA A 263 -23.42 -11.57 -17.60
CA ALA A 263 -23.79 -11.42 -19.01
C ALA A 263 -23.65 -9.97 -19.50
N ILE A 264 -24.03 -9.00 -18.66
CA ILE A 264 -23.82 -7.57 -18.95
C ILE A 264 -22.32 -7.25 -18.90
N ALA A 265 -21.60 -7.75 -17.89
CA ALA A 265 -20.16 -7.54 -17.78
C ALA A 265 -19.38 -8.13 -18.97
N ALA A 266 -19.81 -9.27 -19.52
CA ALA A 266 -19.22 -9.89 -20.70
C ALA A 266 -19.32 -9.02 -21.97
N ALA A 267 -20.33 -8.15 -22.06
CA ALA A 267 -20.49 -7.21 -23.16
C ALA A 267 -19.55 -5.99 -23.07
N GLY A 268 -18.79 -5.87 -21.97
CA GLY A 268 -17.95 -4.73 -21.67
C GLY A 268 -18.69 -3.74 -20.77
N VAL A 269 -18.14 -3.52 -19.58
CA VAL A 269 -18.61 -2.49 -18.64
C VAL A 269 -17.42 -1.69 -18.17
N ASP A 270 -17.62 -0.37 -18.04
CA ASP A 270 -16.72 0.45 -17.25
C ASP A 270 -16.95 0.14 -15.77
N PHE A 271 -15.89 0.15 -14.96
CA PHE A 271 -16.02 -0.06 -13.51
C PHE A 271 -16.33 1.25 -12.78
N PRO A 272 -17.07 1.19 -11.66
CA PRO A 272 -17.29 2.36 -10.83
C PRO A 272 -15.99 2.73 -10.08
N LEU A 273 -15.66 4.02 -10.04
CA LEU A 273 -14.41 4.54 -9.50
C LEU A 273 -14.66 5.71 -8.55
N VAL A 274 -13.85 5.80 -7.50
CA VAL A 274 -13.61 7.03 -6.74
C VAL A 274 -12.33 7.65 -7.26
N VAL A 275 -12.41 8.89 -7.75
CA VAL A 275 -11.28 9.65 -8.27
C VAL A 275 -10.99 10.81 -7.32
N PRO A 276 -9.88 10.79 -6.57
CA PRO A 276 -9.49 11.91 -5.72
C PRO A 276 -9.28 13.20 -6.52
N PHE A 277 -9.75 14.32 -5.96
CA PHE A 277 -9.65 15.65 -6.55
C PHE A 277 -8.85 16.59 -5.64
N GLY A 278 -7.88 17.30 -6.22
CA GLY A 278 -7.03 18.26 -5.52
C GLY A 278 -5.84 17.66 -4.77
N ASN A 279 -4.94 18.53 -4.30
CA ASN A 279 -3.90 18.16 -3.34
C ASN A 279 -4.48 18.35 -1.93
N VAL A 280 -4.18 17.44 -1.01
CA VAL A 280 -4.40 17.68 0.41
C VAL A 280 -3.11 18.27 0.95
N LEU A 281 -3.17 19.50 1.44
CA LEU A 281 -2.02 20.31 1.86
C LEU A 281 -1.24 19.76 3.07
N THR A 282 -1.59 18.58 3.61
CA THR A 282 -1.02 18.02 4.84
C THR A 282 -0.08 16.84 4.63
N SER A 283 0.06 16.30 3.41
CA SER A 283 1.09 15.28 3.12
C SER A 283 2.26 15.91 2.35
N PRO A 284 3.49 15.94 2.92
CA PRO A 284 4.65 16.55 2.27
C PRO A 284 5.28 15.71 1.15
N SER A 285 4.75 14.55 0.77
CA SER A 285 5.34 13.73 -0.29
C SER A 285 4.48 13.70 -1.55
N VAL A 286 5.06 14.27 -2.62
CA VAL A 286 4.69 14.23 -4.04
C VAL A 286 3.36 14.88 -4.45
N ASN A 287 3.49 16.12 -4.91
CA ASN A 287 2.52 16.83 -5.76
C ASN A 287 2.08 15.94 -6.93
N SER A 288 0.78 15.72 -7.09
CA SER A 288 0.13 14.86 -8.09
C SER A 288 0.37 15.24 -9.56
N LEU A 289 1.13 16.31 -9.82
CA LEU A 289 1.47 16.78 -11.16
C LEU A 289 2.45 15.88 -11.91
N PHE A 290 3.16 14.96 -11.23
CA PHE A 290 4.13 14.10 -11.90
C PHE A 290 4.08 12.66 -11.39
N ASN A 291 3.66 11.74 -12.27
CA ASN A 291 3.80 10.29 -12.12
C ASN A 291 5.29 9.90 -12.27
N GLN A 292 6.14 10.43 -11.40
CA GLN A 292 7.58 10.19 -11.40
C GLN A 292 7.89 8.95 -10.57
N ALA A 293 8.52 7.95 -11.18
CA ALA A 293 9.08 6.83 -10.44
C ALA A 293 9.93 7.35 -9.28
N THR A 294 9.48 7.08 -8.05
CA THR A 294 10.25 7.33 -6.84
C THR A 294 11.05 6.09 -6.51
N LEU A 295 12.30 6.32 -6.12
CA LEU A 295 13.05 5.31 -5.42
C LEU A 295 13.03 5.69 -3.94
N GLN A 296 12.65 4.73 -3.10
CA GLN A 296 12.50 4.93 -1.68
C GLN A 296 13.32 3.92 -0.91
N VAL A 297 13.71 4.31 0.29
CA VAL A 297 14.27 3.41 1.29
C VAL A 297 13.24 3.28 2.40
N ARG A 298 12.68 2.08 2.55
CA ARG A 298 11.80 1.76 3.67
C ARG A 298 12.64 1.26 4.84
N LEU A 299 12.46 1.88 5.99
CA LEU A 299 13.10 1.55 7.25
C LEU A 299 12.11 0.74 8.09
N GLY A 300 12.35 -0.55 8.26
CA GLY A 300 11.55 -1.39 9.13
C GLY A 300 11.85 -1.13 10.62
N THR A 301 11.03 -1.72 11.50
CA THR A 301 11.10 -1.51 12.95
C THR A 301 12.42 -1.95 13.58
N SER A 302 13.16 -2.85 12.93
CA SER A 302 14.50 -3.26 13.39
C SER A 302 15.59 -2.27 13.00
N ALA A 303 15.33 -1.28 12.15
CA ALA A 303 16.31 -0.29 11.69
C ALA A 303 16.13 1.11 12.32
N ILE A 304 15.08 1.32 13.11
CA ILE A 304 14.69 2.62 13.67
C ILE A 304 14.77 2.62 15.19
N GLY A 305 14.86 3.81 15.78
CA GLY A 305 14.77 4.02 17.23
C GLY A 305 13.36 3.79 17.79
N GLY A 306 13.20 4.00 19.09
CA GLY A 306 11.90 4.02 19.73
C GLY A 306 11.11 5.30 19.40
N ASN A 307 9.84 5.33 19.83
CA ASN A 307 9.00 6.53 19.68
C ASN A 307 9.64 7.75 20.37
N GLY A 308 9.81 8.84 19.62
CA GLY A 308 10.46 10.09 20.03
C GLY A 308 11.96 10.16 19.75
N ASP A 309 12.59 9.10 19.23
CA ASP A 309 14.02 9.12 18.91
C ASP A 309 14.29 9.93 17.63
N VAL A 310 15.28 10.82 17.69
CA VAL A 310 15.72 11.59 16.51
C VAL A 310 16.80 10.78 15.79
N MET A 311 16.47 10.37 14.58
CA MET A 311 17.30 9.55 13.70
C MET A 311 17.91 10.42 12.61
N GLU A 312 19.23 10.42 12.48
CA GLU A 312 19.91 10.90 11.27
C GLU A 312 20.11 9.74 10.31
N TRP A 313 19.85 10.00 9.03
CA TRP A 313 20.12 9.07 7.96
C TRP A 313 21.14 9.65 6.99
N ILE A 314 21.95 8.75 6.44
CA ILE A 314 22.98 9.03 5.45
C ILE A 314 22.80 8.00 4.34
N ALA A 315 22.61 8.49 3.12
CA ALA A 315 22.61 7.69 1.91
C ALA A 315 23.87 7.98 1.10
N GLU A 316 24.56 6.92 0.67
CA GLU A 316 25.77 7.02 -0.15
C GLU A 316 25.57 6.30 -1.49
N ARG A 317 26.04 6.92 -2.57
CA ARG A 317 26.10 6.32 -3.91
C ARG A 317 27.50 5.78 -4.14
N ALA A 318 27.63 4.54 -4.61
CA ALA A 318 28.94 4.04 -5.04
C ALA A 318 29.46 4.89 -6.20
N LEU A 319 30.74 5.24 -6.12
CA LEU A 319 31.48 5.74 -7.28
C LEU A 319 31.52 4.61 -8.30
N ALA A 320 31.04 4.87 -9.52
CA ALA A 320 31.32 3.98 -10.64
C ALA A 320 32.85 3.92 -10.79
N ILE A 321 33.43 2.75 -10.53
CA ILE A 321 34.86 2.47 -10.73
C ILE A 321 35.12 2.28 -12.22
#